data_AF-A0A535ISK5-F1
#
_entry.id   AF-A0A535ISK5-F1
#
_cell.length_a   1.000
_cell.length_b   1.000
_cell.length_c   1.000
_cell.angle_alpha   90.00
_cell.angle_beta   90.00
_cell.angle_gamma   90.00
#
_symmetry.space_group_name_H-M   'P 1'
#
loop_
_entity.id
_entity.type
_entity.pdbx_description
1 polymer ?
#
loop_
_entity_poly.entity_id
_entity_poly.type
_entity_poly.pdbx_seq_one_letter_code
_entity_poly.pdbx_strand_id
1 'polypeptide(L)'
;MKAAVIGGAGYAGGELLRLLLSHPEIEVTQVTSERLGGKFVHTVHPHLRRRTELKFQARAALQPVDVLFLAMPHGQTSREIDQLQSFAPTIIDLSA
;
A
#
# COMPACT_ATOMS: atom_id res chain seq x y z
N MET A 1 10.42 8.92 5.65
CA MET A 1 10.52 7.48 5.35
C MET A 1 9.62 7.15 4.17
N LYS A 2 10.10 6.36 3.22
CA LYS A 2 9.32 5.86 2.08
C LYS A 2 8.46 4.69 2.52
N ALA A 3 7.17 4.76 2.20
CA ALA A 3 6.21 3.72 2.49
C ALA A 3 5.60 3.13 1.21
N ALA A 4 5.24 1.85 1.28
CA ALA A 4 4.37 1.21 0.31
C ALA A 4 3.18 0.54 1.00
N VAL A 5 2.04 0.49 0.30
CA VAL A 5 0.82 -0.17 0.79
C VAL A 5 0.44 -1.30 -0.16
N ILE A 6 0.48 -2.54 0.32
CA ILE A 6 -0.05 -3.70 -0.40
C ILE A 6 -1.54 -3.84 -0.12
N GLY A 7 -2.34 -4.03 -1.17
CA GLY A 7 -3.79 -4.17 -1.03
C GLY A 7 -4.51 -2.82 -0.83
N GLY A 8 -3.93 -1.73 -1.34
CA GLY A 8 -4.43 -0.37 -1.11
C GLY A 8 -5.83 -0.09 -1.66
N ALA A 9 -6.41 -0.97 -2.48
CA ALA A 9 -7.77 -0.82 -3.02
C ALA A 9 -8.88 -1.19 -2.01
N GLY A 10 -8.57 -1.97 -0.97
CA GLY A 10 -9.54 -2.33 0.07
C GLY A 10 -9.89 -1.16 0.99
N TYR A 11 -10.92 -1.30 1.83
CA TYR A 11 -11.32 -0.24 2.76
C TYR A 11 -10.24 0.10 3.78
N ALA A 12 -9.61 -0.90 4.39
CA ALA A 12 -8.48 -0.69 5.31
C ALA A 12 -7.30 0.02 4.60
N GLY A 13 -6.97 -0.42 3.39
CA GLY A 13 -5.93 0.22 2.57
C GLY A 13 -6.25 1.66 2.21
N GLY A 14 -7.50 1.97 1.86
CA GLY A 14 -7.95 3.34 1.56
C GLY A 14 -7.87 4.27 2.77
N GLU A 15 -8.32 3.81 3.93
CA GLU A 15 -8.26 4.60 5.16
C GLU A 15 -6.82 4.79 5.64
N LEU A 16 -5.99 3.75 5.53
CA LEU A 16 -4.56 3.87 5.78
C LEU A 16 -3.93 4.92 4.86
N LEU A 17 -4.23 4.90 3.56
CA LEU A 17 -3.74 5.92 2.63
C LEU A 17 -4.18 7.32 3.02
N ARG A 18 -5.42 7.51 3.48
CA ARG A 18 -5.92 8.81 3.98
C ARG A 18 -5.06 9.34 5.13
N LEU A 19 -4.68 8.47 6.06
CA LEU A 19 -3.82 8.80 7.20
C LEU A 19 -2.37 9.07 6.76
N LEU A 20 -1.76 8.14 6.01
CA LEU A 20 -0.36 8.22 5.59
C LEU A 20 -0.08 9.43 4.69
N LEU A 21 -1.00 9.76 3.78
CA LEU A 21 -0.87 10.95 2.91
C LEU A 21 -0.89 12.28 3.68
N SER A 22 -1.25 12.26 4.96
CA SER A 22 -1.27 13.44 5.83
C SER A 22 -0.15 13.42 6.88
N HIS A 23 0.68 12.36 6.90
CA HIS A 23 1.69 12.17 7.92
C HIS A 23 3.00 12.88 7.53
N PRO A 24 3.56 13.77 8.37
CA PRO A 24 4.67 14.65 7.98
C PRO A 24 5.98 13.91 7.67
N GLU A 25 6.17 12.72 8.23
CA GLU A 25 7.41 11.94 8.08
C GLU A 25 7.29 10.75 7.13
N ILE A 26 6.12 10.54 6.51
CA ILE A 26 5.88 9.41 5.61
C ILE A 26 5.59 9.92 4.20
N GLU A 27 6.32 9.36 3.24
CA GLU A 27 6.04 9.53 1.82
C GLU A 27 5.50 8.20 1.27
N VAL A 28 4.22 8.17 0.87
CA VAL A 28 3.67 7.00 0.19
C VAL A 28 4.16 6.99 -1.24
N THR A 29 5.03 6.05 -1.57
CA THR A 29 5.66 5.96 -2.90
C THR A 29 4.96 4.97 -3.81
N GLN A 30 4.32 3.94 -3.25
CA GLN A 30 3.77 2.82 -4.01
C GLN A 30 2.48 2.30 -3.36
N VAL A 31 1.50 1.94 -4.20
CA VAL A 31 0.24 1.33 -3.77
C VAL A 31 -0.07 0.18 -4.71
N THR A 32 -0.29 -1.02 -4.20
CA THR A 32 -0.53 -2.19 -5.06
C THR A 32 -2.00 -2.56 -5.18
N SER A 33 -2.37 -3.04 -6.35
CA SER A 33 -3.63 -3.75 -6.61
C SER A 33 -3.51 -4.58 -7.88
N GLU A 34 -3.68 -5.90 -7.78
CA GLU A 34 -3.60 -6.82 -8.93
C GLU A 34 -4.68 -6.58 -9.99
N ARG A 35 -5.80 -5.94 -9.62
CA ARG A 35 -6.94 -5.71 -10.53
C ARG A 35 -7.00 -4.31 -11.12
N LEU A 36 -6.23 -3.37 -10.59
CA LEU A 36 -6.42 -1.93 -10.85
C LEU A 36 -5.15 -1.24 -11.34
N GLY A 37 -4.13 -1.99 -11.73
CA GLY A 37 -2.86 -1.48 -12.25
C GLY A 37 -3.05 -0.33 -13.26
N GLY A 38 -2.30 0.75 -13.06
CA GLY A 38 -2.33 1.97 -13.88
C GLY A 38 -3.47 2.95 -13.55
N LYS A 39 -4.51 2.54 -12.82
CA LYS A 39 -5.58 3.46 -12.39
C LYS A 39 -5.12 4.30 -11.22
N PHE A 40 -5.54 5.56 -11.19
CA PHE A 40 -5.30 6.43 -10.04
C PHE A 40 -6.00 5.90 -8.79
N VAL A 41 -5.35 6.01 -7.63
CA VAL A 41 -5.91 5.56 -6.35
C VAL A 41 -7.27 6.23 -6.08
N HIS A 42 -7.40 7.50 -6.44
CA HIS A 42 -8.64 8.26 -6.24
C HIS A 42 -9.81 7.81 -7.12
N THR A 43 -9.63 6.87 -8.06
CA THR A 43 -10.76 6.24 -8.78
C THR A 43 -11.51 5.24 -7.91
N VAL A 44 -10.83 4.63 -6.93
CA VAL A 44 -11.42 3.72 -5.94
C VAL A 44 -11.71 4.43 -4.63
N HIS A 45 -10.87 5.40 -4.26
CA HIS A 45 -11.01 6.21 -3.05
C HIS A 45 -11.30 7.67 -3.39
N PRO A 46 -12.55 8.06 -3.75
CA PRO A 46 -12.86 9.41 -4.21
C PRO A 46 -12.50 10.53 -3.23
N HIS A 47 -12.48 10.24 -1.93
CA HIS A 47 -12.07 11.18 -0.88
C HIS A 47 -10.57 11.55 -0.96
N LEU A 48 -9.76 10.82 -1.73
CA LEU A 48 -8.35 11.11 -2.00
C LEU A 48 -8.12 11.93 -3.28
N ARG A 49 -9.18 12.37 -3.98
CA ARG A 49 -9.05 13.26 -5.14
C ARG A 49 -8.32 14.55 -4.76
N ARG A 50 -7.41 15.00 -5.62
CA ARG A 50 -6.54 16.18 -5.41
C ARG A 50 -5.62 16.10 -4.19
N ARG A 51 -5.52 14.93 -3.53
CA ARG A 51 -4.58 14.67 -2.42
C ARG A 51 -3.33 13.93 -2.90
N THR A 52 -3.45 13.16 -3.99
CA THR A 52 -2.35 12.36 -4.54
C THR A 52 -2.60 12.03 -6.01
N GLU A 53 -1.51 11.84 -6.77
CA GLU A 53 -1.50 11.31 -8.13
C GLU A 53 -1.05 9.84 -8.19
N LEU A 54 -0.93 9.17 -7.04
CA LEU A 54 -0.55 7.76 -6.97
C LEU A 54 -1.49 6.91 -7.82
N LYS A 55 -0.88 5.96 -8.52
CA LYS A 55 -1.57 4.91 -9.28
C LYS A 55 -1.34 3.58 -8.63
N PHE A 56 -2.32 2.69 -8.75
CA PHE A 56 -2.09 1.30 -8.39
C PHE A 56 -1.07 0.68 -9.34
N GLN A 57 -0.20 -0.16 -8.80
CA GLN A 57 0.72 -1.00 -9.58
C GLN A 57 0.53 -2.47 -9.23
N ALA A 58 1.00 -3.36 -10.12
CA ALA A 58 1.10 -4.77 -9.80
C ALA A 58 2.12 -4.98 -8.68
N ARG A 59 1.91 -5.97 -7.81
CA ARG A 59 2.87 -6.29 -6.75
C ARG A 59 4.23 -6.70 -7.29
N ALA A 60 4.30 -7.30 -8.48
CA ALA A 60 5.57 -7.63 -9.13
C ALA A 60 6.46 -6.42 -9.43
N ALA A 61 5.88 -5.21 -9.52
CA ALA A 61 6.63 -3.97 -9.74
C ALA A 61 7.07 -3.30 -8.42
N LEU A 62 6.74 -3.87 -7.26
CA LEU A 62 7.09 -3.31 -5.96
C LEU A 62 8.61 -3.15 -5.83
N GLN A 63 9.04 -1.97 -5.41
CA GLN A 63 10.43 -1.64 -5.12
C GLN A 63 10.65 -1.57 -3.61
N PRO A 64 11.90 -1.76 -3.12
CA PRO A 64 12.21 -1.64 -1.71
C PRO A 64 11.84 -0.27 -1.11
N VAL A 65 11.39 -0.28 0.15
CA VAL A 65 10.95 0.89 0.93
C VAL A 65 11.38 0.75 2.40
N ASP A 66 11.26 1.83 3.17
CA ASP A 66 11.61 1.82 4.59
C ASP A 66 10.56 1.09 5.43
N VAL A 67 9.28 1.21 5.04
CA VAL A 67 8.15 0.56 5.71
C VAL A 67 7.11 0.04 4.72
N LEU A 68 6.69 -1.20 4.92
CA LEU A 68 5.68 -1.87 4.10
C LEU A 68 4.42 -2.14 4.92
N PHE A 69 3.29 -1.57 4.49
CA PHE A 69 1.99 -1.84 5.10
C PHE A 69 1.22 -2.90 4.32
N LEU A 70 0.62 -3.85 5.02
CA LEU A 70 -0.16 -4.93 4.43
C LEU A 70 -1.64 -4.76 4.78
N ALA A 71 -2.46 -4.52 3.77
CA ALA A 71 -3.93 -4.46 3.87
C ALA A 71 -4.56 -5.57 3.01
N MET A 72 -4.05 -6.79 3.18
CA MET A 72 -4.45 -7.98 2.41
C MET A 72 -5.59 -8.74 3.12
N PRO A 73 -6.32 -9.62 2.40
CA PRO A 73 -7.23 -10.56 3.03
C PRO A 73 -6.53 -11.46 4.07
N HIS A 74 -7.30 -11.90 5.06
CA HIS A 74 -6.84 -12.79 6.14
C HIS A 74 -6.04 -13.99 5.62
N GLY A 75 -4.93 -14.30 6.29
CA GLY A 75 -4.12 -15.50 6.03
C GLY A 75 -3.25 -15.47 4.76
N GLN A 76 -3.19 -14.35 4.03
CA GLN A 76 -2.25 -14.20 2.91
C GLN A 76 -0.83 -13.86 3.38
N THR A 77 -0.68 -12.99 4.39
CA THR A 77 0.64 -12.53 4.84
C THR A 77 1.54 -13.67 5.30
N SER A 78 1.02 -14.61 6.10
CA SER A 78 1.82 -15.69 6.69
C SER A 78 2.50 -16.59 5.66
N ARG A 79 1.94 -16.69 4.44
CA ARG A 79 2.49 -17.50 3.35
C ARG A 79 3.62 -16.82 2.58
N GLU A 80 3.73 -15.50 2.73
CA GLU A 80 4.55 -14.66 1.85
C GLU A 80 5.50 -13.75 2.62
N ILE A 81 5.51 -13.84 3.96
CA ILE A 81 6.25 -12.93 4.83
C ILE A 81 7.75 -12.94 4.52
N ASP A 82 8.34 -14.10 4.24
CA ASP A 82 9.77 -14.23 3.90
C ASP A 82 10.12 -13.45 2.62
N GLN A 83 9.24 -13.49 1.62
CA GLN A 83 9.41 -12.70 0.41
C GLN A 83 9.24 -11.20 0.69
N LEU A 84 8.25 -10.84 1.51
CA LEU A 84 7.93 -9.45 1.82
C LEU A 84 9.03 -8.75 2.62
N GLN A 85 9.75 -9.49 3.47
CA GLN A 85 10.90 -8.98 4.24
C GLN A 85 12.04 -8.49 3.36
N SER A 86 12.15 -8.96 2.10
CA SER A 86 13.15 -8.45 1.17
C SER A 86 12.88 -7.03 0.67
N PHE A 87 11.64 -6.53 0.81
CA PHE A 87 11.23 -5.21 0.34
C PHE A 87 11.28 -4.13 1.42
N ALA A 88 11.24 -4.49 2.70
CA ALA A 88 11.30 -3.49 3.77
C ALA A 88 11.82 -4.09 5.08
N PRO A 89 12.65 -3.34 5.84
CA PRO A 89 13.08 -3.75 7.17
C PRO A 89 11.95 -3.70 8.20
N THR A 90 10.88 -2.94 7.95
CA THR A 90 9.71 -2.84 8.81
C THR A 90 8.44 -3.20 8.04
N ILE A 91 7.67 -4.14 8.57
CA ILE A 91 6.40 -4.58 8.02
C ILE A 91 5.30 -4.35 9.06
N ILE A 92 4.20 -3.73 8.66
CA ILE A 92 3.03 -3.49 9.49
C ILE A 92 1.84 -4.20 8.84
N ASP A 93 1.39 -5.30 9.45
CA ASP A 93 0.25 -6.08 8.97
C ASP A 93 -1.05 -5.64 9.67
N LEU A 94 -2.06 -5.28 8.87
CA LEU A 94 -3.40 -4.91 9.37
C LEU A 94 -4.36 -6.11 9.32
N SER A 95 -3.94 -7.25 8.75
CA SER A 95 -4.72 -8.48 8.71
C SER A 95 -4.58 -9.29 10.00
N ALA A 96 -5.58 -10.14 10.26
CA ALA A 96 -5.56 -11.12 11.34
C ALA A 96 -4.82 -12.38 10.93
#